data_AF-A0A929EAM8-F1
#
_entry.id   AF-A0A929EAM8-F1
#
_cell.length_a   1.000
_cell.length_b   1.000
_cell.length_c   1.000
_cell.angle_alpha   90.00
_cell.angle_beta   90.00
_cell.angle_gamma   90.00
#
_symmetry.space_group_name_H-M   'P 1'
#
loop_
_entity.id
_entity.type
_entity.pdbx_description
1 polymer ?
#
loop_
_entity_poly.entity_id
_entity_poly.type
_entity_poly.pdbx_seq_one_letter_code
_entity_poly.pdbx_strand_id
1 'polypeptide(L)' 'MIGLDTNVIIRYLAQDDVNQSAATTQIIETQLNENKQGFISLIVLVEII' A
#
# COMPACT_ATOMS: atom_id res chain seq x y z
N MET A 1 12.13 -6.11 -3.76
CA MET A 1 10.84 -5.68 -4.33
C MET A 1 9.72 -6.29 -3.49
N ILE A 2 8.77 -5.48 -3.04
CA ILE A 2 7.64 -5.90 -2.18
C ILE A 2 6.36 -5.78 -3.01
N GLY A 3 5.59 -6.86 -3.13
CA GLY A 3 4.26 -6.79 -3.75
C GLY A 3 3.27 -6.13 -2.82
N LEU A 4 2.53 -5.14 -3.32
CA LEU A 4 1.46 -4.47 -2.58
C LEU A 4 0.12 -5.06 -3.00
N ASP A 5 -0.67 -5.49 -2.02
CA ASP A 5 -2.04 -5.99 -2.21
C ASP A 5 -3.05 -4.85 -2.12
N THR A 6 -4.24 -5.05 -2.66
CA THR A 6 -5.33 -4.06 -2.70
C THR A 6 -5.70 -3.60 -1.30
N ASN A 7 -5.75 -4.50 -0.32
CA ASN A 7 -6.07 -4.12 1.06
C ASN A 7 -5.06 -3.12 1.64
N VAL A 8 -3.78 -3.24 1.29
CA VAL A 8 -2.75 -2.27 1.70
C VAL A 8 -3.03 -0.94 1.01
N ILE A 9 -3.16 -0.93 -0.31
CA ILE A 9 -3.38 0.31 -1.07
C ILE A 9 -4.65 1.04 -0.62
N ILE A 10 -5.77 0.33 -0.43
CA ILE A 10 -7.04 0.93 -0.02
C ILE A 10 -6.94 1.51 1.40
N ARG A 11 -6.29 0.85 2.37
CA ARG A 11 -6.14 1.41 3.72
C ARG A 11 -5.30 2.67 3.73
N TYR A 12 -4.29 2.75 2.86
CA TYR A 12 -3.53 3.99 2.68
C TYR A 12 -4.31 5.11 2.01
N LEU A 13 -5.15 4.80 1.01
CA LEU A 13 -5.89 5.83 0.29
C LEU A 13 -7.13 6.31 1.06
N ALA A 14 -7.91 5.39 1.61
CA ALA A 14 -9.19 5.69 2.25
C ALA A 14 -9.04 6.23 3.68
N GLN A 15 -7.96 5.86 4.38
CA GLN A 15 -7.69 6.25 5.77
C GLN A 15 -8.89 5.98 6.72
N ASP A 16 -9.63 4.89 6.48
CA ASP A 16 -10.92 4.59 7.10
C ASP A 16 -10.82 3.73 8.38
N ASP A 17 -9.73 2.98 8.54
CA ASP A 17 -9.40 2.23 9.76
C ASP A 17 -8.15 2.83 10.39
N VAL A 18 -8.25 3.42 11.58
CA VAL A 18 -7.16 4.15 12.24
C VAL A 18 -5.89 3.30 12.39
N ASN A 19 -6.03 2.02 12.76
CA ASN A 19 -4.88 1.17 13.03
C ASN A 19 -4.23 0.70 11.73
N GLN A 20 -5.05 0.23 10.78
CA GLN A 20 -4.55 -0.27 9.50
C GLN A 20 -3.98 0.86 8.63
N SER A 21 -4.58 2.04 8.68
CA SER A 21 -4.12 3.20 7.92
C SER A 21 -2.79 3.70 8.46
N ALA A 22 -2.63 3.80 9.79
CA ALA A 22 -1.35 4.15 10.40
C ALA A 22 -0.24 3.14 10.03
N ALA A 23 -0.51 1.84 10.14
CA ALA A 23 0.45 0.81 9.77
C ALA A 23 0.82 0.89 8.28
N THR A 24 -0.16 1.14 7.41
CA THR A 24 0.09 1.21 5.98
C THR A 24 0.84 2.47 5.58
N THR A 25 0.47 3.63 6.12
CA THR A 25 1.19 4.89 5.92
C THR A 25 2.65 4.72 6.33
N GLN A 26 2.92 4.05 7.45
CA GLN A 26 4.29 3.74 7.84
C GLN A 26 5.01 2.88 6.78
N ILE A 27 4.39 1.83 6.26
CA ILE A 27 5.00 0.99 5.22
C ILE A 27 5.32 1.82 3.96
N ILE A 28 4.34 2.56 3.43
CA ILE A 28 4.47 3.27 2.15
C ILE A 28 5.44 4.45 2.27
N GLU A 29 5.33 5.26 3.31
CA GLU A 29 6.13 6.49 3.45
C GLU A 29 7.54 6.25 3.98
N THR A 30 7.76 5.18 4.75
CA THR A 30 9.05 5.01 5.46
C THR A 30 9.85 3.78 5.04
N GLN A 31 9.19 2.73 4.53
CA GLN A 31 9.89 1.48 4.20
C GLN A 31 10.19 1.36 2.71
N LEU A 32 9.38 1.99 1.86
CA LEU A 32 9.60 1.99 0.41
C LEU A 32 10.64 3.05 0.03
N ASN A 33 11.59 2.65 -0.82
CA ASN A 33 12.62 3.51 -1.36
C ASN A 33 13.25 2.86 -2.60
N GLU A 34 14.26 3.49 -3.19
CA GLU A 34 14.96 3.00 -4.39
C GLU A 34 15.53 1.57 -4.22
N ASN A 35 15.97 1.20 -3.01
CA ASN A 35 16.50 -0.13 -2.70
C ASN A 35 15.41 -1.13 -2.29
N LYS A 36 14.23 -0.64 -1.86
CA LYS A 36 13.07 -1.44 -1.42
C LYS A 36 11.82 -0.97 -2.14
N GLN A 37 11.78 -1.20 -3.45
CA GLN A 37 10.66 -0.78 -4.28
C GLN A 37 9.38 -1.58 -3.97
N GLY A 38 8.27 -0.86 -3.91
CA GLY A 38 6.92 -1.45 -3.94
C GLY A 38 6.52 -1.77 -5.38
N PHE A 39 5.72 -2.82 -5.55
CA PHE A 39 5.20 -3.26 -6.84
C PHE A 39 3.70 -3.43 -6.74
N ILE A 40 2.96 -2.70 -7.58
CA ILE A 40 1.52 -2.84 -7.76
C ILE A 40 1.31 -3.65 -9.03
N SER A 41 0.70 -4.83 -8.90
CA SER A 41 0.37 -5.65 -10.06
C SER A 41 -0.81 -5.04 -10.83
N LEU A 42 -0.99 -5.42 -12.09
CA LEU A 42 -2.15 -4.99 -12.87
C LEU A 42 -3.48 -5.42 -12.22
N ILE A 43 -3.52 -6.59 -11.58
CA ILE A 43 -4.71 -7.10 -10.89
C ILE A 43 -5.06 -6.18 -9.71
N VAL A 44 -4.06 -5.85 -8.88
CA VAL A 44 -4.25 -4.92 -7.75
C VAL A 44 -4.68 -3.55 -8.25
N LEU A 45 -4.15 -3.08 -9.38
CA LEU A 45 -4.58 -1.81 -9.96
C LEU A 45 -6.05 -1.82 -10.38
N VAL A 46 -6.55 -2.90 -11.00
CA VAL A 46 -7.95 -2.97 -11.45
C VAL A 46 -8.94 -3.29 -10.33
N GLU A 47 -8.47 -3.75 -9.17
CA GLU A 47 -9.29 -3.92 -7.97
C GLU A 47 -9.58 -2.58 -7.26
N ILE A 48 -8.84 -1.52 -7.59
CA ILE A 48 -9.10 -0.15 -7.12
C ILE A 48 -10.23 0.44 -7.97
N ILE A 49 -11.48 0.10 -7.64
CA ILE A 49 -12.71 0.67 -8.22
C ILE A 49 -13.53 1.42 -7.20
#